data_AF-A0A920KW92-F1
#
_entry.id   AF-A0A920KW92-F1
#
_cell.length_a   1.000
_cell.length_b   1.000
_cell.length_c   1.000
_cell.angle_alpha   90.00
_cell.angle_beta   90.00
_cell.angle_gamma   90.00
#
_symmetry.space_group_name_H-M   'P 1'
#
loop_
_entity.id
_entity.type
_entity.pdbx_description
1 polymer ?
#
loop_
_entity_poly.entity_id
_entity_poly.type
_entity_poly.pdbx_seq_one_letter_code
_entity_poly.pdbx_strand_id
1 'polypeptide(L)'
;MIVLSYLINNIRRIVMKSSLENEIEAATLKRLLSHLDERKDVQNIDLMNLAGFCRNCLSRWYREESIKLNLDISDKEAREKIYGMPYDEWKQKYQKEASQDQKDKFKKNHNH
;
A
#
# COMPACT_ATOMS: atom_id res chain seq x y z
N MET A 1 -10.15 43.52 -13.88
CA MET A 1 -10.78 42.24 -14.29
C MET A 1 -9.76 41.21 -14.82
N ILE A 2 -8.77 41.59 -15.64
CA ILE A 2 -7.80 40.64 -16.23
C ILE A 2 -6.93 39.92 -15.17
N VAL A 3 -6.41 40.63 -14.17
CA VAL A 3 -5.58 40.05 -13.10
C VAL A 3 -6.35 39.03 -12.25
N LEU A 4 -7.62 39.31 -11.97
CA LEU A 4 -8.49 38.42 -11.19
C LEU A 4 -8.80 37.13 -11.97
N SER A 5 -9.10 37.23 -13.28
CA SER A 5 -9.30 36.07 -14.14
C SER A 5 -8.03 35.23 -14.29
N TYR A 6 -6.85 35.87 -14.39
CA TYR A 6 -5.57 35.18 -14.45
C TYR A 6 -5.27 34.41 -13.15
N LEU A 7 -5.49 35.04 -11.99
CA LEU A 7 -5.35 34.40 -10.68
C LEU A 7 -6.30 33.21 -10.51
N ILE A 8 -7.58 33.37 -10.88
CA ILE A 8 -8.58 32.28 -10.82
C ILE A 8 -8.16 31.11 -11.71
N ASN A 9 -7.71 31.39 -12.95
CA ASN A 9 -7.27 30.35 -13.86
C ASN A 9 -6.01 29.64 -13.37
N ASN A 10 -5.07 30.38 -12.76
CA ASN A 10 -3.85 29.78 -12.21
C ASN A 10 -4.16 28.91 -10.98
N ILE A 11 -5.04 29.36 -10.08
CA ILE A 11 -5.51 28.57 -8.94
C ILE A 11 -6.22 27.29 -9.42
N ARG A 12 -7.15 27.39 -10.39
CA ARG A 12 -7.81 26.23 -10.98
C ARG A 12 -6.80 25.23 -11.57
N ARG A 13 -5.78 25.73 -12.26
CA ARG A 13 -4.74 24.89 -12.86
C ARG A 13 -3.91 24.16 -11.80
N ILE A 14 -3.56 24.83 -10.70
CA ILE A 14 -2.82 24.23 -9.59
C ILE A 14 -3.66 23.17 -8.88
N VAL A 15 -4.91 23.49 -8.54
CA VAL A 15 -5.83 22.54 -7.86
C VAL A 15 -6.11 21.32 -8.74
N MET A 16 -6.37 21.52 -10.04
CA MET A 16 -6.62 20.43 -10.98
C MET A 16 -5.39 19.54 -11.18
N LYS A 17 -4.18 20.12 -11.20
CA LYS A 17 -2.93 19.36 -11.27
C LYS A 17 -2.75 18.45 -10.05
N SER A 18 -2.99 18.97 -8.84
CA SER A 18 -2.90 18.18 -7.61
C SER A 18 -3.95 17.07 -7.55
N SER A 19 -5.18 17.31 -8.04
CA SER A 19 -6.21 16.26 -8.14
C SER A 19 -5.79 15.14 -9.08
N LEU A 20 -5.23 15.49 -10.24
CA LEU A 20 -4.79 14.51 -11.23
C LEU A 20 -3.59 13.68 -10.73
N GLU A 21 -2.63 14.31 -10.05
CA GLU A 21 -1.51 13.61 -9.43
C GLU A 21 -2.00 12.56 -8.43
N ASN A 22 -2.93 12.93 -7.53
CA ASN A 22 -3.53 12.00 -6.58
C ASN A 22 -4.26 10.82 -7.27
N GLU A 23 -4.98 11.08 -8.38
CA GLU A 23 -5.66 10.03 -9.16
C GLU A 23 -4.65 9.06 -9.79
N ILE A 24 -3.55 9.56 -10.33
CA ILE A 24 -2.47 8.76 -10.93
C ILE A 24 -1.78 7.91 -9.85
N GLU A 25 -1.46 8.48 -8.70
CA GLU A 25 -0.86 7.77 -7.57
C GLU A 25 -1.80 6.66 -7.04
N ALA A 26 -3.08 6.96 -6.88
CA ALA A 26 -4.09 5.98 -6.48
C ALA A 26 -4.24 4.85 -7.51
N ALA A 27 -4.24 5.17 -8.81
CA ALA A 27 -4.27 4.17 -9.88
C ALA A 27 -3.00 3.31 -9.89
N THR A 28 -1.84 3.90 -9.60
CA THR A 28 -0.55 3.21 -9.51
C THR A 28 -0.52 2.24 -8.34
N LEU A 29 -1.01 2.67 -7.16
CA LEU A 29 -1.15 1.79 -6.00
C LEU A 29 -2.08 0.62 -6.30
N LYS A 30 -3.26 0.87 -6.89
CA LYS A 30 -4.20 -0.19 -7.30
C LYS A 30 -3.54 -1.21 -8.23
N ARG A 31 -2.72 -0.75 -9.19
CA ARG A 31 -1.97 -1.63 -10.10
C ARG A 31 -0.92 -2.47 -9.36
N LEU A 32 -0.21 -1.89 -8.39
CA LEU A 32 0.72 -2.64 -7.53
C LEU A 32 -0.02 -3.73 -6.73
N LEU A 33 -1.17 -3.40 -6.14
CA LEU A 33 -1.98 -4.37 -5.39
C LEU A 33 -2.47 -5.50 -6.29
N SER A 34 -2.96 -5.19 -7.50
CA SER A 34 -3.33 -6.21 -8.49
C SER A 34 -2.16 -7.12 -8.83
N HIS A 35 -0.97 -6.55 -9.07
CA HIS A 35 0.21 -7.34 -9.37
C HIS A 35 0.62 -8.26 -8.20
N LEU A 36 0.56 -7.76 -6.97
CA LEU A 36 0.84 -8.55 -5.77
C LEU A 36 -0.22 -9.64 -5.52
N ASP A 37 -1.45 -9.41 -5.95
CA ASP A 37 -2.52 -10.41 -5.89
C ASP A 37 -2.37 -11.47 -6.98
N GLU A 38 -1.93 -11.13 -8.18
CA GLU A 38 -1.57 -12.10 -9.22
C GLU A 38 -0.37 -12.97 -8.80
N ARG A 39 0.54 -12.41 -7.99
CA ARG A 39 1.77 -13.03 -7.50
C ARG A 39 1.66 -13.56 -6.07
N LYS A 40 0.65 -14.40 -5.80
CA LYS A 40 0.46 -15.05 -4.48
C LYS A 40 1.60 -16.01 -4.11
N ASP A 41 2.41 -16.41 -5.08
CA ASP A 41 3.65 -17.16 -4.87
C ASP A 41 4.70 -16.35 -4.10
N VAL A 42 4.74 -15.03 -4.30
CA VAL A 42 5.69 -14.13 -3.62
C VAL A 42 5.29 -13.99 -2.15
N GLN A 43 6.05 -14.61 -1.25
CA GLN A 43 5.77 -14.57 0.17
C GLN A 43 6.21 -13.23 0.80
N ASN A 44 5.49 -12.81 1.84
CA ASN A 44 5.83 -11.58 2.54
C ASN A 44 7.23 -11.61 3.16
N ILE A 45 7.71 -12.77 3.63
CA ILE A 45 9.06 -12.87 4.21
C ILE A 45 10.14 -12.62 3.16
N ASP A 46 9.93 -13.02 1.91
CA ASP A 46 10.87 -12.74 0.82
C ASP A 46 10.91 -11.26 0.50
N LEU A 47 9.74 -10.61 0.44
CA LEU A 47 9.64 -9.16 0.25
C LEU A 47 10.32 -8.39 1.39
N MET A 48 10.11 -8.81 2.65
CA MET A 48 10.80 -8.20 3.79
C MET A 48 12.32 -8.38 3.70
N ASN A 49 12.79 -9.58 3.38
CA ASN A 49 14.22 -9.88 3.28
C ASN A 49 14.91 -9.09 2.16
N LEU A 50 14.22 -8.84 1.05
CA LEU A 50 14.77 -8.18 -0.14
C LEU A 50 14.62 -6.65 -0.10
N ALA A 51 13.43 -6.16 0.25
CA ALA A 51 13.03 -4.77 0.03
C ALA A 51 12.64 -4.04 1.33
N GLY A 52 12.63 -4.71 2.49
CA GLY A 52 12.29 -4.09 3.78
C GLY A 52 10.82 -3.73 3.94
N PHE A 53 9.94 -4.14 3.02
CA PHE A 53 8.48 -4.00 3.16
C PHE A 53 7.74 -5.18 2.53
N CYS A 54 6.49 -5.39 2.92
CA CYS A 54 5.61 -6.41 2.34
C CYS A 54 4.14 -5.95 2.34
N ARG A 55 3.21 -6.84 1.98
CA ARG A 55 1.76 -6.55 1.99
C ARG A 55 1.25 -6.08 3.36
N ASN A 56 1.79 -6.61 4.45
CA ASN A 56 1.41 -6.17 5.80
C ASN A 56 1.86 -4.72 6.08
N CYS A 57 3.01 -4.31 5.54
CA CYS A 57 3.47 -2.92 5.65
C CYS A 57 2.52 -1.98 4.88
N LEU A 58 2.13 -2.36 3.66
CA LEU A 58 1.13 -1.60 2.89
C LEU A 58 -0.21 -1.48 3.64
N SER A 59 -0.63 -2.54 4.34
CA SER A 59 -1.87 -2.55 5.13
C SER A 59 -1.77 -1.58 6.31
N ARG A 60 -0.64 -1.60 7.01
CA ARG A 60 -0.36 -0.67 8.10
C ARG A 60 -0.33 0.78 7.62
N TRP A 61 0.38 1.07 6.52
CA TRP A 61 0.42 2.42 5.95
C TRP A 61 -0.96 2.90 5.52
N TYR A 62 -1.75 2.05 4.85
CA TYR A 62 -3.12 2.39 4.47
C TYR A 62 -3.98 2.78 5.67
N ARG A 63 -3.85 2.05 6.78
CA ARG A 63 -4.54 2.37 8.05
C ARG A 63 -4.03 3.67 8.66
N GLU A 64 -2.71 3.86 8.75
CA GLU A 64 -2.10 5.07 9.31
C GLU A 64 -2.52 6.33 8.53
N GLU A 65 -2.52 6.28 7.19
CA GLU A 65 -2.99 7.40 6.36
C GLU A 65 -4.50 7.62 6.48
N SER A 66 -5.31 6.56 6.61
CA SER A 66 -6.76 6.70 6.84
C SER A 66 -7.05 7.43 8.14
N ILE A 67 -6.33 7.10 9.22
CA ILE A 67 -6.47 7.78 10.53
C ILE A 67 -6.10 9.26 10.42
N LYS A 68 -5.03 9.60 9.69
CA LYS A 68 -4.64 11.01 9.45
C LYS A 68 -5.72 11.79 8.69
N LEU A 69 -6.52 11.11 7.88
CA LEU A 69 -7.66 11.68 7.16
C LEU A 69 -8.98 11.59 7.94
N ASN A 70 -8.92 11.31 9.25
CA ASN A 70 -10.08 11.15 10.14
C ASN A 70 -11.02 10.01 9.75
N LEU A 71 -10.50 8.98 9.10
CA LEU A 71 -11.21 7.73 8.82
C LEU A 71 -10.60 6.61 9.66
N ASP A 72 -11.28 6.21 10.73
CA ASP A 72 -10.84 5.07 11.55
C ASP A 72 -11.23 3.76 10.85
N ILE A 73 -10.23 2.92 10.59
CA ILE A 73 -10.40 1.58 10.04
C ILE A 73 -9.60 0.59 10.89
N SER A 74 -10.15 -0.60 11.04
CA SER A 74 -9.49 -1.70 11.72
C SER A 74 -8.30 -2.25 10.91
N ASP A 75 -7.37 -2.94 11.59
CA ASP A 75 -6.28 -3.65 10.92
C ASP A 75 -6.82 -4.71 9.94
N LYS A 76 -7.95 -5.34 10.27
CA LYS A 76 -8.60 -6.33 9.42
C LYS A 76 -9.09 -5.70 8.11
N GLU A 77 -9.79 -4.57 8.19
CA GLU A 77 -10.28 -3.85 7.01
C GLU A 77 -9.13 -3.37 6.13
N ALA A 78 -8.07 -2.83 6.75
CA ALA A 78 -6.90 -2.37 6.01
C ALA A 78 -6.21 -3.53 5.27
N ARG A 79 -6.05 -4.69 5.91
CA ARG A 79 -5.54 -5.89 5.23
C ARG A 79 -6.46 -6.34 4.11
N GLU A 80 -7.77 -6.35 4.32
CA GLU A 80 -8.71 -6.74 3.27
C GLU A 80 -8.60 -5.85 2.02
N LYS A 81 -8.36 -4.54 2.19
CA LYS A 81 -8.07 -3.62 1.08
C LYS A 81 -6.79 -3.97 0.32
N ILE A 82 -5.75 -4.42 1.01
CA ILE A 82 -4.44 -4.74 0.39
C ILE A 82 -4.40 -6.14 -0.21
N TYR A 83 -5.05 -7.11 0.43
CA TYR A 83 -5.06 -8.52 0.02
C TYR A 83 -6.19 -8.85 -0.96
N GLY A 84 -7.18 -7.96 -1.15
CA GLY A 84 -8.33 -8.18 -2.02
C GLY A 84 -9.34 -9.20 -1.48
N MET A 85 -9.11 -9.74 -0.29
CA MET A 85 -9.97 -10.70 0.42
C MET A 85 -9.63 -10.73 1.91
N PRO A 86 -10.46 -11.37 2.77
CA PRO A 86 -10.14 -11.53 4.19
C PRO A 86 -8.76 -12.16 4.40
N TYR A 87 -7.93 -11.51 5.23
CA TYR A 87 -6.54 -11.95 5.46
C TYR A 87 -6.44 -13.38 5.97
N ASP A 88 -7.37 -13.80 6.83
CA ASP A 88 -7.38 -15.17 7.38
C ASP A 88 -7.60 -16.21 6.28
N GLU A 89 -8.47 -15.93 5.30
CA GLU A 89 -8.65 -16.79 4.14
C GLU A 89 -7.43 -16.79 3.23
N TRP A 90 -6.84 -15.63 2.99
CA TRP A 90 -5.62 -15.53 2.17
C TRP A 90 -4.48 -16.32 2.79
N LYS A 91 -4.31 -16.21 4.12
CA LYS A 91 -3.31 -16.94 4.89
C LYS A 91 -3.50 -18.46 4.76
N GLN A 92 -4.74 -18.94 4.91
CA GLN A 92 -5.03 -20.37 4.78
C GLN A 92 -4.78 -20.89 3.36
N LYS A 93 -5.13 -20.11 2.33
CA LYS A 93 -5.06 -20.54 0.93
C LYS A 93 -3.64 -20.42 0.34
N TYR A 94 -2.87 -19.43 0.74
CA TYR A 94 -1.67 -19.01 -0.01
C TYR A 94 -0.40 -18.82 0.83
N GLN A 95 -0.51 -18.63 2.15
CA GLN A 95 0.67 -18.45 2.99
C GLN A 95 1.37 -19.79 3.23
N LYS A 96 2.66 -19.84 2.91
CA LYS A 96 3.51 -21.01 3.17
C LYS A 96 4.30 -20.80 4.46
N GLU A 97 4.68 -21.90 5.09
CA GLU A 97 5.64 -21.82 6.19
C GLU A 97 6.99 -21.35 5.66
N ALA A 98 7.60 -20.38 6.36
CA ALA A 98 8.93 -19.90 6.01
C ALA A 98 9.99 -20.96 6.28
N SER A 99 10.90 -21.14 5.33
CA SER A 99 12.08 -21.99 5.48
C SER A 99 13.04 -21.41 6.52
N GLN A 100 13.96 -22.26 7.00
CA GLN A 100 14.98 -21.83 7.95
C GLN A 100 15.85 -20.70 7.39
N ASP A 101 16.27 -20.80 6.13
CA ASP A 101 17.07 -19.76 5.45
C ASP A 101 16.31 -18.42 5.37
N GLN A 102 15.00 -18.45 5.07
CA GLN A 102 14.18 -17.23 5.06
C GLN A 102 14.08 -16.61 6.45
N LYS A 103 13.90 -17.43 7.50
CA LYS A 103 13.86 -16.99 8.90
C LYS A 103 15.20 -16.40 9.34
N ASP A 104 16.31 -16.98 8.93
CA ASP A 104 17.66 -16.53 9.30
C ASP A 104 18.03 -15.22 8.61
N LYS A 105 17.73 -15.09 7.31
CA LYS A 105 17.86 -13.81 6.58
C LYS A 105 17.02 -12.72 7.23
N PHE A 106 15.80 -13.04 7.63
CA PHE A 106 14.92 -12.08 8.29
C PHE A 106 15.53 -11.57 9.59
N LYS A 107 15.95 -12.48 10.47
CA LYS A 107 16.65 -12.13 11.72
C LYS A 107 17.89 -11.28 11.47
N LYS A 108 18.73 -11.65 10.49
CA LYS A 108 19.95 -10.90 10.18
C LYS A 108 19.66 -9.48 9.70
N ASN A 109 18.65 -9.30 8.85
CA ASN A 109 18.34 -8.01 8.23
C ASN A 109 17.49 -7.10 9.12
N HIS A 110 16.83 -7.64 10.14
CA HIS A 110 15.86 -6.92 10.96
C HIS A 110 16.16 -6.95 12.48
N ASN A 111 17.29 -7.51 12.90
CA ASN A 111 17.82 -7.35 14.27
C ASN A 111 18.65 -6.07 14.33
N HIS A 112 17.99 -4.93 14.46
CA HIS A 112 18.59 -3.69 14.96
C HIS A 112 18.06 -3.38 16.35
#